data_AF-A0A9W8MJ77-F1
#
_entry.id   AF-A0A9W8MJ77-F1
#
_cell.length_a   1.000
_cell.length_b   1.000
_cell.length_c   1.000
_cell.angle_alpha   90.00
_cell.angle_beta   90.00
_cell.angle_gamma   90.00
#
_symmetry.space_group_name_H-M   'P 1'
#
loop_
_entity.id
_entity.type
_entity.pdbx_description
1 polymer ?
#
loop_
_entity_poly.entity_id
_entity_poly.type
_entity_poly.pdbx_seq_one_letter_code
_entity_poly.pdbx_strand_id
1 'polypeptide(L)'
;MIGSRMRFNNATQRLFGDLVRAVIIVWETKDWETPWSAEARIVSNDDNKLVWIVGQGSASQKKQAKDMAANSAYQWLVIQYPSIDLINV
;
A
#
# COMPACT_ATOMS: atom_id res chain seq x y z
N MET A 1 -15.88 7.68 -5.84
CA MET A 1 -14.74 6.86 -6.31
C MET A 1 -13.89 6.51 -5.10
N ILE A 2 -13.66 5.22 -4.80
CA ILE A 2 -12.87 4.78 -3.64
C ILE A 2 -11.40 5.15 -3.84
N GLY A 3 -10.76 5.77 -2.83
CA GLY A 3 -9.35 6.20 -2.91
C GLY A 3 -8.36 5.03 -2.82
N SER A 4 -7.17 5.17 -3.40
CA SER A 4 -6.19 4.08 -3.57
C SER A 4 -5.81 3.37 -2.27
N ARG A 5 -5.73 4.09 -1.16
CA ARG A 5 -5.47 3.51 0.18
C ARG A 5 -6.56 2.54 0.63
N MET A 6 -7.82 2.87 0.35
CA MET A 6 -8.95 2.03 0.71
C MET A 6 -9.02 0.79 -0.18
N ARG A 7 -8.75 0.92 -1.48
CA ARG A 7 -8.65 -0.25 -2.39
C ARG A 7 -7.55 -1.22 -1.95
N PHE A 8 -6.37 -0.71 -1.62
CA PHE A 8 -5.27 -1.52 -1.12
C PHE A 8 -5.64 -2.25 0.19
N ASN A 9 -6.27 -1.55 1.14
CA ASN A 9 -6.72 -2.15 2.39
C ASN A 9 -7.77 -3.26 2.16
N ASN A 10 -8.78 -2.97 1.34
CA ASN A 10 -9.86 -3.92 1.07
C ASN A 10 -9.35 -5.15 0.31
N ALA A 11 -8.45 -4.97 -0.66
CA ALA A 11 -7.78 -6.07 -1.34
C ALA A 11 -6.97 -6.94 -0.37
N THR A 12 -6.23 -6.32 0.55
CA THR A 12 -5.45 -7.04 1.57
C THR A 12 -6.37 -7.86 2.48
N GLN A 13 -7.46 -7.26 2.97
CA GLN A 13 -8.46 -7.96 3.79
C GLN A 13 -9.12 -9.11 3.03
N ARG A 14 -9.44 -8.92 1.74
CA ARG A 14 -10.04 -9.96 0.91
C ARG A 14 -9.14 -11.18 0.72
N LEU A 15 -7.82 -10.96 0.57
CA LEU A 15 -6.84 -12.00 0.33
C LEU A 15 -6.44 -12.76 1.60
N PHE A 16 -6.29 -12.05 2.71
CA PHE A 16 -5.62 -12.58 3.89
C PHE A 16 -6.49 -12.56 5.15
N GLY A 17 -7.71 -12.02 5.07
CA GLY A 17 -8.59 -11.85 6.22
C GLY A 17 -7.93 -11.02 7.31
N ASP A 18 -7.97 -11.53 8.53
CA ASP A 18 -7.44 -10.87 9.73
C ASP A 18 -6.00 -11.28 10.08
N LEU A 19 -5.32 -12.07 9.23
CA LEU A 19 -3.95 -12.51 9.51
C LEU A 19 -2.92 -11.37 9.37
N VAL A 20 -3.18 -10.44 8.45
CA VAL A 20 -2.28 -9.34 8.14
C VAL A 20 -3.08 -8.05 7.93
N ARG A 21 -2.38 -6.91 7.91
CA ARG A 21 -2.97 -5.63 7.54
C ARG A 21 -2.09 -4.82 6.60
N ALA A 22 -2.74 -3.97 5.83
CA ALA A 22 -2.10 -2.98 4.97
C ALA A 22 -1.63 -1.78 5.79
N VAL A 23 -0.36 -1.39 5.64
CA VAL A 23 0.24 -0.22 6.28
C VAL A 23 0.93 0.64 5.24
N ILE A 24 0.79 1.96 5.35
CA ILE A 24 1.54 2.91 4.52
C ILE A 24 2.41 3.76 5.43
N ILE A 25 3.72 3.59 5.29
CA ILE A 25 4.72 4.41 5.98
C ILE A 25 5.09 5.55 5.04
N VAL A 26 5.27 6.74 5.60
CA VAL A 26 5.63 7.95 4.86
C VAL A 26 6.71 8.69 5.61
N TRP A 27 7.70 9.21 4.90
CA TRP A 27 8.75 10.02 5.48
C TRP A 27 9.11 11.16 4.54
N GLU A 28 9.59 12.24 5.14
CA GLU A 28 10.17 13.34 4.39
C GLU A 28 11.62 12.98 4.06
N THR A 29 11.97 13.08 2.78
CA THR A 29 13.35 13.11 2.35
C THR A 29 13.87 14.53 2.62
N LYS A 30 14.97 14.67 3.37
CA LYS A 30 15.58 15.98 3.72
C LYS A 30 16.17 16.72 2.51
N ASP A 31 15.83 16.29 1.32
CA ASP A 31 16.31 16.80 0.07
C ASP A 31 15.24 17.71 -0.54
N TRP A 32 15.66 18.91 -0.92
CA TRP A 32 14.79 19.92 -1.51
C TRP A 32 14.40 19.56 -2.94
N GLU A 33 15.16 18.67 -3.60
CA GLU A 33 14.89 18.17 -4.95
C GLU A 33 14.01 16.91 -4.96
N THR A 34 14.10 16.05 -3.93
CA THR A 34 13.26 14.84 -3.82
C THR A 34 12.23 14.96 -2.71
N PRO A 35 10.93 15.07 -3.05
CA PRO A 35 9.89 15.28 -2.05
C PRO A 35 9.36 13.97 -1.46
N TRP A 36 8.52 14.08 -0.42
CA TRP A 36 7.90 13.00 0.37
C TRP A 36 7.92 11.60 -0.26
N SER A 37 8.49 10.64 0.47
CA SER A 37 8.52 9.23 0.09
C SER A 37 7.53 8.41 0.92
N ALA A 38 6.93 7.41 0.31
CA ALA A 38 6.02 6.49 0.97
C ALA A 38 6.21 5.04 0.50
N GLU A 39 5.92 4.11 1.40
CA GLU A 39 6.00 2.68 1.17
C GLU A 39 4.77 1.98 1.73
N ALA A 40 4.17 1.14 0.90
CA ALA A 40 3.07 0.27 1.25
C ALA A 40 3.61 -1.11 1.64
N ARG A 41 3.19 -1.57 2.82
CA ARG A 41 3.63 -2.80 3.47
C ARG A 41 2.43 -3.65 3.84
N ILE A 42 2.64 -4.95 3.87
CA ILE A 42 1.77 -5.92 4.52
C ILE A 42 2.49 -6.38 5.78
N VAL A 43 1.82 -6.27 6.92
CA VAL A 43 2.38 -6.64 8.23
C VAL A 43 1.46 -7.64 8.91
N SER A 44 2.04 -8.55 9.68
CA SER A 44 1.33 -9.48 10.56
C SER A 44 0.52 -8.69 11.60
N ASN A 45 -0.71 -9.14 11.88
CA ASN A 45 -1.52 -8.49 12.91
C ASN A 45 -1.08 -8.83 14.33
N ASP A 46 -0.48 -10.01 14.55
CA ASP A 46 -0.14 -10.52 15.89
C ASP A 46 1.09 -9.82 16.48
N ASP A 47 2.13 -9.62 15.68
CA ASP A 47 3.44 -9.13 16.13
C ASP A 47 3.93 -7.87 15.36
N ASN A 48 3.10 -7.33 14.46
CA ASN A 48 3.45 -6.23 13.56
C ASN A 48 4.68 -6.49 12.69
N LYS A 49 5.09 -7.75 12.54
CA LYS A 49 6.25 -8.11 11.74
C LYS A 49 5.97 -7.80 10.28
N LEU A 50 6.96 -7.20 9.63
CA LEU A 50 6.94 -6.98 8.19
C LEU A 50 6.85 -8.32 7.47
N VAL A 51 5.78 -8.52 6.71
CA VAL A 51 5.61 -9.68 5.84
C VAL A 51 6.14 -9.34 4.46
N TRP A 52 5.63 -8.26 3.85
CA TRP A 52 6.04 -7.81 2.53
C TRP A 52 6.07 -6.29 2.38
N ILE A 53 6.99 -5.82 1.53
CA ILE A 53 6.97 -4.48 0.94
C ILE A 53 6.40 -4.65 -0.47
N VAL A 54 5.28 -3.98 -0.77
CA VAL A 54 4.46 -4.29 -1.95
C VAL A 54 4.22 -3.10 -2.88
N GLY A 55 4.59 -1.89 -2.44
CA GLY A 55 4.49 -0.70 -3.29
C GLY A 55 5.28 0.47 -2.72
N GLN A 56 5.70 1.38 -3.59
CA GLN A 56 6.44 2.58 -3.23
C GLN A 56 5.92 3.78 -4.03
N GLY A 57 6.13 4.99 -3.51
CA GLY A 57 5.73 6.21 -4.17
C GLY A 57 6.48 7.42 -3.64
N SER A 58 6.75 8.38 -4.51
CA SER A 58 7.39 9.65 -4.17
C SER A 58 6.66 10.79 -4.87
N ALA A 59 6.42 11.89 -4.15
CA ALA A 59 5.70 13.04 -4.70
C ALA A 59 5.94 14.32 -3.90
N SER A 60 5.75 15.48 -4.54
CA SER A 60 5.84 16.82 -3.93
C SER A 60 4.97 16.98 -2.69
N GLN A 61 3.87 16.22 -2.62
CA GLN A 61 2.93 16.23 -1.51
C GLN A 61 2.86 14.88 -0.82
N LYS A 62 2.87 14.90 0.52
CA LYS A 62 2.71 13.73 1.39
C LYS A 62 1.52 12.84 1.00
N LYS A 63 0.37 13.45 0.71
CA LYS A 63 -0.85 12.73 0.34
C LYS A 63 -0.66 11.95 -0.97
N GLN A 64 -0.06 12.60 -1.97
CA GLN A 64 0.17 12.01 -3.27
C GLN A 64 1.18 10.86 -3.20
N ALA A 65 2.24 11.00 -2.41
CA ALA A 65 3.21 9.91 -2.20
C ALA A 65 2.53 8.66 -1.62
N LYS A 66 1.67 8.84 -0.60
CA LYS A 66 0.87 7.74 -0.03
C LYS A 66 -0.08 7.11 -1.03
N ASP A 67 -0.78 7.92 -1.82
CA ASP A 67 -1.75 7.43 -2.80
C ASP A 67 -1.04 6.68 -3.94
N MET A 68 0.16 7.11 -4.35
CA MET A 68 1.02 6.40 -5.30
C MET A 68 1.49 5.05 -4.76
N ALA A 69 2.02 5.01 -3.54
CA ALA A 69 2.44 3.77 -2.90
C ALA A 69 1.29 2.78 -2.74
N ALA A 70 0.11 3.27 -2.34
CA ALA A 70 -1.10 2.44 -2.22
C ALA A 70 -1.57 1.89 -3.57
N ASN A 71 -1.56 2.72 -4.62
CA ASN A 71 -1.96 2.29 -5.95
C ASN A 71 -1.00 1.24 -6.51
N SER A 72 0.31 1.45 -6.35
CA SER A 72 1.34 0.49 -6.73
C SER A 72 1.15 -0.85 -6.01
N ALA A 73 0.89 -0.83 -4.69
CA ALA A 73 0.62 -2.03 -3.92
C ALA A 73 -0.67 -2.76 -4.33
N TYR A 74 -1.75 -2.03 -4.59
CA TYR A 74 -2.98 -2.62 -5.10
C TYR A 74 -2.76 -3.31 -6.45
N GLN A 75 -2.07 -2.66 -7.38
CA GLN A 75 -1.72 -3.25 -8.68
C GLN A 75 -0.85 -4.49 -8.52
N TRP A 76 0.13 -4.47 -7.61
CA TRP A 76 0.93 -5.64 -7.30
C TRP A 76 0.06 -6.81 -6.83
N LEU A 77 -0.89 -6.58 -5.90
CA LEU A 77 -1.81 -7.63 -5.44
C LEU A 77 -2.69 -8.18 -6.57
N VAL A 78 -3.22 -7.31 -7.43
CA VAL A 78 -4.01 -7.73 -8.61
C VAL A 78 -3.19 -8.63 -9.53
N ILE A 79 -1.90 -8.32 -9.73
CA ILE A 79 -1.00 -9.10 -10.58
C ILE A 79 -0.63 -10.43 -9.93
N GLN A 80 -0.37 -10.45 -8.62
CA GLN A 80 0.03 -11.66 -7.89
C GLN A 80 -1.12 -12.65 -7.69
N TYR A 81 -2.36 -12.17 -7.59
CA TYR A 81 -3.53 -13.00 -7.33
C TYR A 81 -4.60 -12.87 -8.43
N PRO A 82 -4.27 -13.22 -9.69
CA PRO A 82 -5.16 -12.99 -10.83
C PRO A 82 -6.44 -13.85 -10.79
N SER A 83 -6.47 -14.92 -9.98
CA SER A 83 -7.62 -15.79 -9.80
C SER A 83 -8.64 -15.27 -8.78
N ILE A 84 -8.34 -14.19 -8.06
CA ILE A 84 -9.22 -13.59 -7.05
C ILE A 84 -9.73 -12.26 -7.60
N ASP A 85 -11.05 -12.05 -7.56
CA ASP A 85 -11.62 -10.76 -7.94
C ASP A 85 -11.31 -9.71 -6.89
N LEU A 86 -10.35 -8.84 -7.24
CA LEU A 86 -9.96 -7.67 -6.49
C LEU A 86 -10.44 -6.37 -7.15
N ILE A 87 -11.10 -6.42 -8.31
CA ILE A 87 -11.50 -5.23 -9.07
C ILE A 87 -12.67 -4.51 -8.38
N ASN A 88 -13.51 -5.27 -7.67
CA ASN A 88 -14.72 -4.79 -7.00
C ASN A 88 -14.53 -4.45 -5.51
N VAL A 89 -13.30 -4.08 -5.09
CA VAL A 89 -12.96 -3.72 -3.70
C VAL A 89 -12.95 -2.22 -3.42
#